data_AF-A0AAT9HA52-F1
#
_entry.id   AF-A0AAT9HA52-F1
#
_cell.length_a   1.000
_cell.length_b   1.000
_cell.length_c   1.000
_cell.angle_alpha   90.00
_cell.angle_beta   90.00
_cell.angle_gamma   90.00
#
_symmetry.space_group_name_H-M   'P 1'
#
loop_
_entity.id
_entity.type
_entity.pdbx_description
1 polymer ?
#
loop_
_entity_poly.entity_id
_entity_poly.type
_entity_poly.pdbx_seq_one_letter_code
_entity_poly.pdbx_strand_id
1 'polypeptide(L)'
;MSASVYEVLEAIRAEEDNNRDRGTRFERLMAEYLRQDPEWAAQLSQVWMYADWPGAAGDRRDVGIDLVAQDRVTGGYCAIQCKFHEPGHRIEKADIDSFFTASGKAPFTRRLIISTAERWSRNAEEALRGQRIPVQRVGLAGIAASAVEWRLPRTGADGAAPRRRPRKVLRPYQREAVDAVLRGFAEGHDRGKVVMACGAGKTLTSLHIAERLHAERRAGGRGEHTTVLFLVPSIALLSQALREWTAQAAVPSTRSRSVPTCRSARWWAAGPGRATTTVRWRCTTCPGPPPRTPAGWWPSWSVPRTGAA
;
A
#
# COMPACT_ATOMS: atom_id res chain seq x y z
N MET A 1 11.46 20.90 -7.11
CA MET A 1 10.04 20.98 -7.47
C MET A 1 9.44 19.60 -7.28
N SER A 2 8.17 19.49 -6.89
CA SER A 2 7.47 18.20 -6.85
C SER A 2 7.34 17.67 -8.27
N ALA A 3 7.64 16.40 -8.47
CA ALA A 3 7.54 15.71 -9.75
C ALA A 3 6.66 14.46 -9.61
N SER A 4 6.31 13.86 -10.73
CA SER A 4 5.79 12.50 -10.81
C SER A 4 6.92 11.49 -10.70
N VAL A 5 6.60 10.25 -10.30
CA VAL A 5 7.60 9.17 -10.33
C VAL A 5 8.12 8.93 -11.75
N TYR A 6 7.27 9.09 -12.77
CA TYR A 6 7.64 8.90 -14.17
C TYR A 6 8.74 9.89 -14.57
N GLU A 7 8.60 11.17 -14.24
CA GLU A 7 9.63 12.19 -14.51
C GLU A 7 10.95 11.89 -13.76
N VAL A 8 10.88 11.38 -12.53
CA VAL A 8 12.08 10.97 -11.78
C VAL A 8 12.77 9.79 -12.45
N LEU A 9 12.01 8.78 -12.90
CA LEU A 9 12.58 7.62 -13.58
C LEU A 9 13.15 7.98 -14.95
N GLU A 10 12.49 8.86 -15.71
CA GLU A 10 13.02 9.40 -16.97
C GLU A 10 14.29 10.21 -16.74
N ALA A 11 14.37 11.00 -15.67
CA ALA A 11 15.59 11.71 -15.33
C ALA A 11 16.76 10.75 -15.06
N ILE A 12 16.51 9.64 -14.35
CA ILE A 12 17.53 8.60 -14.12
C ILE A 12 17.94 7.90 -15.44
N ARG A 13 17.01 7.75 -16.41
CA ARG A 13 17.33 7.18 -17.73
C ARG A 13 18.13 8.13 -18.61
N ALA A 14 17.86 9.43 -18.51
CA ALA A 14 18.44 10.46 -19.36
C ALA A 14 19.88 10.83 -18.98
N GLU A 15 20.35 10.46 -17.78
CA GLU A 15 21.74 10.67 -17.39
C GLU A 15 22.71 9.84 -18.27
N GLU A 16 23.84 10.44 -18.65
CA GLU A 16 24.93 9.81 -19.42
C GLU A 16 25.75 8.81 -18.58
N ASP A 17 25.07 8.09 -17.69
CA ASP A 17 25.61 7.06 -16.82
C ASP A 17 25.49 5.69 -17.50
N ASN A 18 26.40 4.76 -17.19
CA ASN A 18 26.27 3.38 -17.65
C ASN A 18 25.08 2.67 -16.98
N ASN A 19 24.66 1.51 -17.50
CA ASN A 19 23.50 0.77 -16.98
C ASN A 19 23.62 0.40 -15.49
N ARG A 20 24.84 0.18 -14.98
CA ARG A 20 25.08 -0.18 -13.58
C ARG A 20 24.84 1.01 -12.64
N ASP A 21 25.28 2.19 -13.04
CA ASP A 21 25.10 3.41 -12.28
C ASP A 21 23.61 3.81 -12.23
N ARG A 22 22.89 3.68 -13.35
CA ARG A 22 21.43 3.84 -13.41
C ARG A 22 20.70 2.86 -12.48
N GLY A 23 21.12 1.58 -12.48
CA GLY A 23 20.62 0.56 -11.57
C GLY A 23 20.80 0.95 -10.11
N THR A 24 22.03 1.33 -9.74
CA THR A 24 22.39 1.75 -8.37
C THR A 24 21.56 2.96 -7.91
N ARG A 25 21.33 3.95 -8.80
CA ARG A 25 20.47 5.11 -8.49
C ARG A 25 19.03 4.69 -8.26
N PHE A 26 18.50 3.80 -9.08
CA PHE A 26 17.15 3.25 -8.90
C PHE A 26 17.03 2.48 -7.58
N GLU A 27 18.02 1.65 -7.23
CA GLU A 27 18.07 0.93 -5.95
C GLU A 27 18.02 1.90 -4.75
N ARG A 28 18.83 2.96 -4.77
CA ARG A 28 18.83 4.01 -3.74
C ARG A 28 17.47 4.71 -3.65
N LEU A 29 16.87 5.04 -4.79
CA LEU A 29 15.52 5.64 -4.84
C LEU A 29 14.48 4.70 -4.22
N MET A 30 14.55 3.40 -4.51
CA MET A 30 13.63 2.40 -3.98
C MET A 30 13.85 2.14 -2.48
N ALA A 31 15.09 2.16 -2.00
CA ALA A 31 15.39 2.07 -0.57
C ALA A 31 14.71 3.20 0.20
N GLU A 32 14.78 4.43 -0.32
CA GLU A 32 14.16 5.58 0.32
C GLU A 32 12.63 5.57 0.18
N TYR A 33 12.09 5.16 -0.98
CA TYR A 33 10.67 4.90 -1.15
C TYR A 33 10.12 3.96 -0.07
N LEU A 34 10.80 2.83 0.19
CA LEU A 34 10.38 1.86 1.21
C LEU A 34 10.43 2.43 2.64
N ARG A 35 11.33 3.37 2.93
CA ARG A 35 11.40 4.04 4.24
C ARG A 35 10.29 5.08 4.43
N GLN A 36 9.86 5.72 3.35
CA GLN A 36 9.03 6.92 3.39
C GLN A 36 7.56 6.64 3.09
N ASP A 37 7.28 5.58 2.32
CA ASP A 37 5.94 5.14 2.04
C ASP A 37 5.25 4.62 3.32
N PRO A 38 4.07 5.13 3.69
CA PRO A 38 3.41 4.76 4.93
C PRO A 38 3.06 3.26 5.05
N GLU A 39 2.77 2.60 3.93
CA GLU A 39 2.42 1.17 3.92
C GLU A 39 3.66 0.31 4.17
N TRP A 40 4.80 0.69 3.60
CA TRP A 40 6.08 0.00 3.80
C TRP A 40 6.71 0.33 5.15
N ALA A 41 6.71 1.59 5.57
CA ALA A 41 7.24 2.03 6.86
C ALA A 41 6.51 1.39 8.06
N ALA A 42 5.23 1.06 7.89
CA ALA A 42 4.46 0.30 8.88
C ALA A 42 4.92 -1.16 9.01
N GLN A 43 5.45 -1.76 7.94
CA GLN A 43 5.87 -3.16 7.89
C GLN A 43 7.37 -3.34 8.13
N LEU A 44 8.20 -2.36 7.75
CA LEU A 44 9.65 -2.45 7.77
C LEU A 44 10.23 -1.53 8.84
N SER A 45 11.15 -2.03 9.67
CA SER A 45 11.84 -1.25 10.70
C SER A 45 13.04 -0.50 10.12
N GLN A 46 13.81 -1.17 9.26
CA GLN A 46 15.04 -0.66 8.66
C GLN A 46 15.19 -1.18 7.23
N VAL A 47 15.84 -0.40 6.37
CA VAL A 47 16.11 -0.72 4.97
C VAL A 47 17.56 -0.32 4.66
N TRP A 48 18.33 -1.23 4.05
CA TRP A 48 19.73 -1.05 3.69
C TRP A 48 19.95 -1.38 2.21
N MET A 49 20.94 -0.72 1.60
CA MET A 49 21.60 -1.30 0.43
C MET A 49 22.26 -2.60 0.87
N TYR A 50 22.32 -3.61 -0.01
CA TYR A 50 22.90 -4.91 0.35
C TYR A 50 24.33 -4.80 0.88
N ALA A 51 25.16 -3.93 0.28
CA ALA A 51 26.54 -3.69 0.69
C ALA A 51 26.68 -3.12 2.12
N ASP A 52 25.66 -2.41 2.61
CA ASP A 52 25.64 -1.76 3.92
C ASP A 52 24.89 -2.60 4.98
N TRP A 53 24.32 -3.74 4.59
CA TRP A 53 23.57 -4.59 5.50
C TRP A 53 24.52 -5.30 6.48
N PRO A 54 24.27 -5.23 7.81
CA PRO A 54 25.16 -5.85 8.81
C PRO A 54 25.35 -7.36 8.65
N GLY A 55 24.42 -8.06 7.98
CA GLY A 55 24.50 -9.49 7.71
C GLY A 55 25.34 -9.87 6.48
N ALA A 56 25.87 -8.90 5.74
CA ALA A 56 26.79 -9.13 4.61
C ALA A 56 28.20 -9.48 5.13
N ALA A 57 28.34 -10.61 5.83
CA ALA A 57 29.60 -11.10 6.35
C ALA A 57 30.52 -11.52 5.17
N GLY A 58 31.57 -10.74 4.91
CA GLY A 58 32.71 -11.11 4.06
C GLY A 58 32.48 -11.11 2.55
N ASP A 59 31.27 -11.39 2.06
CA ASP A 59 30.94 -11.41 0.63
C ASP A 59 29.93 -10.32 0.26
N ARG A 60 30.46 -9.14 -0.09
CA ARG A 60 29.69 -7.98 -0.58
C ARG A 60 29.46 -8.04 -2.09
N ARG A 61 29.72 -9.17 -2.75
CA ARG A 61 29.44 -9.31 -4.17
C ARG A 61 27.94 -9.35 -4.40
N ASP A 62 27.52 -8.71 -5.48
CA ASP A 62 26.14 -8.73 -5.93
C ASP A 62 25.75 -10.16 -6.32
N VAL A 63 25.04 -10.83 -5.42
CA VAL A 63 24.47 -12.17 -5.63
C VAL A 63 23.02 -12.10 -6.14
N GLY A 64 22.60 -10.93 -6.62
CA GLY A 64 21.24 -10.66 -7.08
C GLY A 64 20.29 -10.13 -6.00
N ILE A 65 20.80 -9.69 -4.84
CA ILE A 65 20.01 -8.98 -3.81
C ILE A 65 20.52 -7.55 -3.75
N ASP A 66 19.65 -6.58 -4.03
CA ASP A 66 20.04 -5.18 -4.12
C ASP A 66 19.81 -4.46 -2.79
N LEU A 67 18.68 -4.75 -2.13
CA LEU A 67 18.34 -4.18 -0.82
C LEU A 67 17.95 -5.28 0.18
N VAL A 68 18.14 -4.97 1.46
CA VAL A 68 17.63 -5.79 2.57
C VAL A 68 16.80 -4.91 3.47
N ALA A 69 15.64 -5.41 3.91
CA ALA A 69 14.84 -4.74 4.91
C ALA A 69 14.54 -5.68 6.08
N GLN A 70 14.40 -5.13 7.28
CA GLN A 70 13.98 -5.88 8.45
C GLN A 70 12.48 -5.70 8.67
N ASP A 71 11.77 -6.82 8.85
CA ASP A 71 10.35 -6.83 9.18
C ASP A 71 10.16 -6.35 10.62
N ARG A 72 9.32 -5.33 10.80
CA ARG A 72 9.10 -4.65 12.09
C ARG A 72 8.48 -5.57 13.15
N VAL A 73 7.70 -6.57 12.73
CA VAL A 73 6.92 -7.42 13.65
C VAL A 73 7.69 -8.68 14.01
N THR A 74 8.25 -9.35 13.00
CA THR A 74 8.90 -10.65 13.16
C THR A 74 10.41 -10.53 13.39
N GLY A 75 11.01 -9.38 13.09
CA GLY A 75 12.46 -9.19 13.10
C GLY A 75 13.20 -9.91 11.97
N GLY A 76 12.50 -10.68 11.13
CA GLY A 76 13.07 -11.40 10.00
C GLY A 76 13.49 -10.48 8.86
N TYR A 77 14.31 -10.99 7.94
CA TYR A 77 14.83 -10.21 6.82
C TYR A 77 14.04 -10.44 5.53
N CYS A 78 13.74 -9.34 4.86
CA CYS A 78 13.18 -9.29 3.53
C CYS A 78 14.29 -9.01 2.52
N ALA A 79 14.58 -9.97 1.63
CA ALA A 79 15.45 -9.74 0.48
C ALA A 79 14.68 -8.97 -0.59
N ILE A 80 15.29 -7.96 -1.20
CA ILE A 80 14.64 -7.11 -2.18
C ILE A 80 15.51 -7.02 -3.44
N GLN A 81 14.89 -7.21 -4.60
CA GLN A 81 15.52 -6.99 -5.89
C GLN A 81 14.80 -5.87 -6.66
N CYS A 82 15.57 -4.94 -7.19
CA CYS A 82 15.17 -3.78 -7.96
C CYS A 82 15.55 -4.01 -9.43
N LYS A 83 14.55 -4.10 -10.31
CA LYS A 83 14.72 -4.31 -11.75
C LYS A 83 14.34 -3.06 -12.51
N PHE A 84 15.35 -2.27 -12.85
CA PHE A 84 15.21 -1.05 -13.65
C PHE A 84 15.43 -1.33 -15.14
N HIS A 85 14.34 -1.64 -15.84
CA HIS A 85 14.37 -1.86 -17.28
C HIS A 85 13.62 -0.78 -18.05
N GLU A 86 13.86 -0.74 -19.35
CA GLU A 86 13.12 0.09 -20.31
C GLU A 86 11.63 -0.32 -20.37
N PRO A 87 10.70 0.61 -20.68
CA PRO A 87 9.25 0.37 -20.67
C PRO A 87 8.79 -0.80 -21.55
N GLY A 88 9.57 -1.19 -22.56
CA GLY A 88 9.29 -2.33 -23.44
C GLY A 88 9.82 -3.67 -22.95
N HIS A 89 10.63 -3.71 -21.90
CA HIS A 89 11.26 -4.95 -21.46
C HIS A 89 10.25 -5.92 -20.85
N ARG A 90 10.53 -7.21 -21.00
CA ARG A 90 9.75 -8.30 -20.41
C ARG A 90 10.66 -9.07 -19.48
N ILE A 91 10.28 -9.13 -18.20
CA ILE A 91 11.02 -9.89 -17.20
C ILE A 91 10.96 -11.38 -17.55
N GLU A 92 12.12 -11.95 -17.79
CA GLU A 92 12.33 -13.37 -18.00
C GLU A 92 12.75 -14.07 -16.71
N LYS A 93 12.66 -15.41 -16.72
CA LYS A 93 13.05 -16.21 -15.56
C LYS A 93 14.52 -16.01 -15.20
N ALA A 94 15.39 -15.90 -16.21
CA ALA A 94 16.82 -15.67 -16.02
C ALA A 94 17.12 -14.37 -15.25
N ASP A 95 16.27 -13.35 -15.36
CA ASP A 95 16.48 -12.07 -14.66
C ASP A 95 16.37 -12.21 -13.14
N ILE A 96 15.62 -13.20 -12.65
CA ILE A 96 15.26 -13.38 -11.23
C ILE A 96 15.88 -14.65 -10.60
N ASP A 97 16.51 -15.52 -11.39
CA ASP A 97 17.06 -16.80 -10.92
C ASP A 97 18.18 -16.62 -9.86
N SER A 98 19.07 -15.64 -10.05
CA SER A 98 20.12 -15.33 -9.08
C SER A 98 19.53 -14.87 -7.74
N PHE A 99 18.52 -13.99 -7.79
CA PHE A 99 17.80 -13.51 -6.61
C PHE A 99 17.13 -14.65 -5.84
N PHE A 100 16.43 -15.56 -6.52
CA PHE A 100 15.81 -16.71 -5.86
C PHE A 100 16.83 -17.63 -5.21
N THR A 101 17.99 -17.81 -5.85
CA THR A 101 19.10 -18.63 -5.32
C THR A 101 19.70 -17.99 -4.06
N ALA A 102 20.00 -16.70 -4.09
CA ALA A 102 20.59 -15.99 -2.96
C ALA A 102 19.61 -15.84 -1.80
N SER A 103 18.40 -15.37 -2.08
CA SER A 103 17.35 -15.15 -1.07
C SER A 103 16.68 -16.45 -0.59
N GLY A 104 17.07 -17.61 -1.12
CA GLY A 104 16.63 -18.93 -0.66
C GLY A 104 17.34 -19.41 0.61
N LYS A 105 18.42 -18.74 0.99
CA LYS A 105 19.24 -19.07 2.16
C LYS A 105 18.75 -18.29 3.38
N ALA A 106 19.06 -18.80 4.57
CA ALA A 106 18.94 -18.02 5.80
C ALA A 106 19.80 -16.74 5.68
N PRO A 107 19.39 -15.60 6.27
CA PRO A 107 18.28 -15.41 7.21
C PRO A 107 16.97 -14.88 6.60
N PHE A 108 16.77 -14.99 5.28
CA PHE A 108 15.62 -14.37 4.61
C PHE A 108 14.31 -15.13 4.85
N THR A 109 13.27 -14.40 5.23
CA THR A 109 11.92 -14.94 5.50
C THR A 109 10.85 -14.37 4.58
N ARG A 110 11.21 -13.35 3.79
CA ARG A 110 10.33 -12.66 2.84
C ARG A 110 11.14 -12.18 1.62
N ARG A 111 10.49 -12.07 0.48
CA ARG A 111 11.08 -11.53 -0.76
C ARG A 111 10.19 -10.43 -1.33
N LEU A 112 10.82 -9.41 -1.91
CA LEU A 112 10.17 -8.34 -2.64
C LEU A 112 10.89 -8.11 -3.97
N ILE A 113 10.15 -8.04 -5.07
CA ILE A 113 10.68 -7.63 -6.36
C ILE A 113 10.02 -6.32 -6.75
N ILE A 114 10.83 -5.29 -6.94
CA ILE A 114 10.41 -3.98 -7.40
C ILE A 114 10.85 -3.85 -8.86
N SER A 115 9.92 -3.56 -9.77
CA SER A 115 10.26 -3.44 -11.19
C SER A 115 9.49 -2.34 -11.91
N THR A 116 10.16 -1.69 -12.85
CA THR A 116 9.54 -0.79 -13.82
C THR A 116 8.89 -1.53 -14.99
N ALA A 117 9.24 -2.80 -15.21
CA ALA A 117 8.67 -3.62 -16.29
C ALA A 117 7.32 -4.22 -15.87
N GLU A 118 6.31 -4.02 -16.70
CA GLU A 118 4.95 -4.52 -16.46
C GLU A 118 4.75 -5.95 -16.98
N ARG A 119 5.54 -6.35 -17.98
CA ARG A 119 5.40 -7.64 -18.65
C ARG A 119 6.33 -8.67 -18.02
N TRP A 120 5.78 -9.83 -17.71
CA TRP A 120 6.49 -10.97 -17.17
C TRP A 120 6.27 -12.17 -18.07
N SER A 121 7.29 -13.00 -18.23
CA SER A 121 7.11 -14.25 -18.96
C SER A 121 6.32 -15.28 -18.17
N ARG A 122 5.71 -16.23 -18.87
CA ARG A 122 4.96 -17.31 -18.21
C ARG A 122 5.84 -18.05 -17.21
N ASN A 123 7.11 -18.27 -17.56
CA ASN A 123 8.08 -18.95 -16.72
C ASN A 123 8.47 -18.10 -15.50
N ALA A 124 8.62 -16.79 -15.68
CA ALA A 124 8.85 -15.86 -14.57
C ALA A 124 7.64 -15.83 -13.62
N GLU A 125 6.42 -15.71 -14.13
CA GLU A 125 5.18 -15.77 -13.33
C GLU A 125 5.04 -17.09 -12.57
N GLU A 126 5.36 -18.21 -13.20
CA GLU A 126 5.30 -19.53 -12.56
C GLU A 126 6.35 -19.69 -11.46
N ALA A 127 7.56 -19.13 -11.65
CA ALA A 127 8.63 -19.17 -10.64
C ALA A 127 8.22 -18.49 -9.32
N LEU A 128 7.30 -17.53 -9.35
CA LEU A 128 6.80 -16.86 -8.15
C LEU A 128 5.78 -17.71 -7.35
N ARG A 129 5.17 -18.71 -7.98
CA ARG A 129 4.09 -19.51 -7.37
C ARG A 129 4.66 -20.59 -6.46
N GLY A 130 3.92 -20.93 -5.40
CA GLY A 130 4.25 -22.05 -4.50
C GLY A 130 5.56 -21.92 -3.72
N GLN A 131 6.23 -20.77 -3.74
CA GLN A 131 7.52 -20.58 -3.07
C GLN A 131 7.39 -20.71 -1.54
N ARG A 132 8.34 -21.42 -0.92
CA ARG A 132 8.43 -21.58 0.54
C ARG A 132 8.63 -20.24 1.24
N ILE A 133 9.53 -19.41 0.71
CA ILE A 133 9.71 -18.02 1.12
C ILE A 133 8.81 -17.16 0.22
N PRO A 134 7.80 -16.47 0.78
CA PRO A 134 6.81 -15.74 -0.01
C PRO A 134 7.45 -14.56 -0.75
N VAL A 135 7.02 -14.36 -1.99
CA VAL A 135 7.49 -13.28 -2.87
C VAL A 135 6.35 -12.29 -3.11
N GLN A 136 6.64 -11.01 -2.95
CA GLN A 136 5.75 -9.91 -3.31
C GLN A 136 6.31 -9.13 -4.48
N ARG A 137 5.43 -8.54 -5.31
CA ARG A 137 5.82 -7.68 -6.43
C ARG A 137 5.28 -6.28 -6.24
N VAL A 138 6.12 -5.29 -6.55
CA VAL A 138 5.74 -3.89 -6.66
C VAL A 138 6.12 -3.43 -8.06
N GLY A 139 5.10 -3.19 -8.88
CA GLY A 139 5.27 -2.61 -10.21
C GLY A 139 5.18 -1.08 -10.18
N LEU A 140 5.47 -0.45 -11.31
CA LEU A 140 5.43 1.00 -11.49
C LEU A 140 4.10 1.64 -11.04
N ALA A 141 2.96 1.03 -11.37
CA ALA A 141 1.65 1.51 -10.94
C ALA A 141 1.50 1.55 -9.40
N GLY A 142 2.11 0.60 -8.68
CA GLY A 142 2.12 0.57 -7.22
C GLY A 142 2.98 1.70 -6.63
N ILE A 143 4.15 1.94 -7.23
CA ILE A 143 5.06 3.03 -6.85
C ILE A 143 4.38 4.39 -7.12
N ALA A 144 3.76 4.55 -8.29
CA ALA A 144 3.06 5.78 -8.69
C ALA A 144 1.87 6.12 -7.79
N ALA A 145 1.19 5.10 -7.25
CA ALA A 145 0.05 5.26 -6.34
C ALA A 145 0.47 5.59 -4.90
N SER A 146 1.77 5.64 -4.61
CA SER A 146 2.31 5.93 -3.28
C SER A 146 1.93 7.33 -2.77
N ALA A 147 1.81 7.45 -1.45
CA ALA A 147 1.65 8.74 -0.77
C ALA A 147 2.96 9.51 -0.60
N VAL A 148 4.02 9.12 -1.28
CA VAL A 148 5.31 9.80 -1.25
C VAL A 148 5.34 10.95 -2.27
N GLU A 149 6.03 12.02 -1.91
CA GLU A 149 6.35 13.18 -2.73
C GLU A 149 7.65 12.89 -3.49
N TRP A 150 7.53 12.77 -4.80
CA TRP A 150 8.68 12.56 -5.69
C TRP A 150 9.31 13.91 -6.04
N ARG A 151 10.63 13.94 -6.12
CA ARG A 151 11.41 15.12 -6.44
C ARG A 151 12.48 14.75 -7.46
N LEU A 152 12.70 15.61 -8.44
CA LEU A 152 13.77 15.41 -9.40
C LEU A 152 15.14 15.39 -8.69
N PRO A 153 16.07 14.51 -9.12
CA PRO A 153 17.48 14.60 -8.79
C PRO A 153 17.97 16.04 -8.98
N ARG A 154 18.50 16.65 -7.92
CA ARG A 154 19.25 17.92 -8.06
C ARG A 154 20.66 17.56 -8.49
N THR A 155 21.17 18.22 -9.51
CA THR A 155 22.57 18.10 -9.93
C THR A 155 23.49 18.37 -8.74
N GLY A 156 24.38 17.41 -8.43
CA GLY A 156 25.40 17.54 -7.39
C GLY A 156 24.94 17.41 -5.93
N ALA A 157 23.71 16.95 -5.65
CA ALA A 157 23.27 16.71 -4.28
C ALA A 157 22.50 15.39 -4.13
N ASP A 158 22.78 14.65 -3.04
CA ASP A 158 22.03 13.46 -2.55
C ASP A 158 20.57 13.78 -2.09
N GLY A 159 19.95 14.80 -2.69
CA GLY A 159 18.74 15.46 -2.19
C GLY A 159 17.41 15.00 -2.80
N ALA A 160 17.40 13.97 -3.66
CA ALA A 160 16.16 13.43 -4.27
C ALA A 160 15.55 12.28 -3.47
N ALA A 161 15.79 12.25 -2.15
CA ALA A 161 15.08 11.36 -1.25
C ALA A 161 13.58 11.68 -1.30
N PRO A 162 12.73 10.76 -1.79
CA PRO A 162 11.29 10.99 -1.86
C PRO A 162 10.76 11.11 -0.42
N ARG A 163 9.89 12.08 -0.13
CA ARG A 163 9.44 12.38 1.26
C ARG A 163 7.98 12.02 1.44
N ARG A 164 7.57 11.54 2.61
CA ARG A 164 6.14 11.34 2.88
C ARG A 164 5.35 12.64 2.66
N ARG A 165 4.26 12.59 1.87
CA ARG A 165 3.38 13.76 1.70
C ARG A 165 2.74 14.17 3.04
N PRO A 166 2.49 15.47 3.26
CA PRO A 166 1.74 15.90 4.41
C PRO A 166 0.34 15.29 4.41
N ARG A 167 -0.20 15.04 5.61
CA ARG A 167 -1.58 14.60 5.76
C ARG A 167 -2.53 15.70 5.28
N LYS A 168 -3.64 15.28 4.70
CA LYS A 168 -4.70 16.15 4.20
C LYS A 168 -5.41 16.78 5.39
N VAL A 169 -5.67 18.07 5.30
CA VAL A 169 -6.50 18.80 6.27
C VAL A 169 -7.95 18.74 5.79
N LEU A 170 -8.87 18.43 6.70
CA LEU A 170 -10.30 18.41 6.39
C LEU A 170 -10.77 19.79 5.94
N ARG A 171 -11.54 19.80 4.85
CA ARG A 171 -12.26 21.00 4.39
C ARG A 171 -13.44 21.31 5.32
N PRO A 172 -13.96 22.56 5.35
CA PRO A 172 -15.07 22.93 6.22
C PRO A 172 -16.26 21.97 6.18
N TYR A 173 -16.76 21.64 4.98
CA TYR A 173 -17.88 20.70 4.81
C TYR A 173 -17.59 19.27 5.29
N GLN A 174 -16.31 18.84 5.29
CA GLN A 174 -15.93 17.53 5.80
C GLN A 174 -15.92 17.53 7.32
N ARG A 175 -15.50 18.64 7.95
CA ARG A 175 -15.58 18.83 9.41
C ARG A 175 -17.03 18.83 9.87
N GLU A 176 -17.90 19.57 9.18
CA GLU A 176 -19.34 19.58 9.46
C GLU A 176 -19.95 18.17 9.37
N ALA A 177 -19.57 17.38 8.35
CA ALA A 177 -20.01 15.99 8.23
C ALA A 177 -19.52 15.10 9.38
N VAL A 178 -18.25 15.24 9.80
CA VAL A 178 -17.71 14.51 10.97
C VAL A 178 -18.47 14.89 12.23
N ASP A 179 -18.68 16.19 12.47
CA ASP A 179 -19.38 16.72 13.64
C ASP A 179 -20.83 16.21 13.70
N ALA A 180 -21.54 16.24 12.57
CA ALA A 180 -22.92 15.76 12.48
C ALA A 180 -23.05 14.27 12.79
N VAL A 181 -22.12 13.45 12.30
CA VAL A 181 -22.12 12.01 12.58
C VAL A 181 -21.90 11.74 14.06
N LEU A 182 -20.96 12.42 14.70
CA LEU A 182 -20.65 12.19 16.11
C LEU A 182 -21.74 12.71 17.03
N ARG A 183 -22.39 13.85 16.70
CA ARG A 183 -23.59 14.30 17.41
C ARG A 183 -24.70 13.25 17.35
N GLY A 184 -24.98 12.70 16.16
CA GLY A 184 -26.00 11.65 16.03
C GLY A 184 -25.70 10.41 16.90
N PHE A 185 -24.44 9.96 16.97
CA PHE A 185 -24.06 8.87 17.87
C PHE A 185 -24.17 9.26 19.36
N ALA A 186 -23.85 10.51 19.72
CA ALA A 186 -23.97 11.00 21.10
C ALA A 186 -25.44 11.16 21.56
N GLU A 187 -26.34 11.47 20.63
CA GLU A 187 -27.79 11.51 20.85
C GLU A 187 -28.43 10.11 21.00
N GLY A 188 -27.64 9.04 20.85
CA GLY A 188 -28.07 7.67 21.09
C GLY A 188 -28.48 6.91 19.81
N HIS A 189 -28.22 7.44 18.62
CA HIS A 189 -28.53 6.73 17.38
C HIS A 189 -27.44 5.70 17.04
N ASP A 190 -27.82 4.44 16.76
CA ASP A 190 -26.87 3.39 16.38
C ASP A 190 -26.52 3.37 14.88
N ARG A 191 -27.27 4.10 14.05
CA ARG A 191 -27.14 4.09 12.58
C ARG A 191 -27.27 5.48 12.01
N GLY A 192 -26.44 5.78 11.01
CA GLY A 192 -26.47 7.04 10.26
C GLY A 192 -26.09 6.82 8.80
N LYS A 193 -26.40 7.81 7.95
CA LYS A 193 -26.07 7.80 6.52
C LYS A 193 -25.42 9.11 6.14
N VAL A 194 -24.21 9.04 5.60
CA VAL A 194 -23.47 10.19 5.11
C VAL A 194 -23.59 10.24 3.59
N VAL A 195 -24.25 11.27 3.06
CA VAL A 195 -24.42 11.48 1.61
C VAL A 195 -23.46 12.56 1.16
N MET A 196 -22.53 12.20 0.27
CA MET A 196 -21.57 13.15 -0.30
C MET A 196 -21.37 12.86 -1.78
N ALA A 197 -21.15 13.92 -2.57
CA ALA A 197 -20.83 13.82 -3.99
C ALA A 197 -19.57 12.99 -4.26
N CYS A 198 -19.45 12.41 -5.47
CA CYS A 198 -18.20 11.76 -5.90
C CYS A 198 -17.04 12.77 -5.85
N GLY A 199 -15.85 12.35 -5.42
CA GLY A 199 -14.69 13.25 -5.26
C GLY A 199 -14.68 14.13 -4.01
N ALA A 200 -15.77 14.23 -3.24
CA ALA A 200 -15.84 15.04 -2.01
C ALA A 200 -15.00 14.50 -0.82
N GLY A 201 -14.21 13.45 -1.03
CA GLY A 201 -13.34 12.88 0.00
C GLY A 201 -14.05 11.98 1.03
N LYS A 202 -15.09 11.24 0.62
CA LYS A 202 -15.82 10.28 1.48
C LYS A 202 -14.91 9.37 2.30
N THR A 203 -13.89 8.79 1.65
CA THR A 203 -12.93 7.89 2.30
C THR A 203 -12.12 8.60 3.38
N LEU A 204 -11.67 9.84 3.11
CA LEU A 204 -10.95 10.66 4.09
C LEU A 204 -11.87 11.03 5.26
N THR A 205 -13.10 11.49 4.98
CA THR A 205 -14.09 11.81 6.02
C THR A 205 -14.36 10.62 6.92
N SER A 206 -14.51 9.40 6.36
CA SER A 206 -14.75 8.19 7.14
C SER A 206 -13.60 7.81 8.07
N LEU A 207 -12.34 8.06 7.67
CA LEU A 207 -11.18 7.89 8.53
C LEU A 207 -11.26 8.83 9.74
N HIS A 208 -11.50 10.12 9.51
CA HIS A 208 -11.57 11.10 10.59
C HIS A 208 -12.74 10.85 11.56
N ILE A 209 -13.87 10.34 11.08
CA ILE A 209 -14.95 9.87 11.96
C ILE A 209 -14.44 8.75 12.87
N ALA A 210 -13.77 7.74 12.32
CA ALA A 210 -13.25 6.62 13.10
C ALA A 210 -12.19 7.06 14.13
N GLU A 211 -11.29 7.96 13.76
CA GLU A 211 -10.26 8.49 14.65
C GLU A 211 -10.83 9.33 15.78
N ARG A 212 -11.80 10.21 15.48
CA ARG A 212 -12.42 11.02 16.51
C ARG A 212 -13.30 10.19 17.44
N LEU A 213 -14.03 9.21 16.91
CA LEU A 213 -14.76 8.24 17.73
C LEU A 213 -13.81 7.46 18.65
N HIS A 214 -12.62 7.10 18.17
CA HIS A 214 -11.60 6.47 19.00
C HIS A 214 -11.10 7.40 20.11
N ALA A 215 -10.80 8.67 19.79
CA ALA A 215 -10.37 9.65 20.77
C ALA A 215 -11.43 9.89 21.86
N GLU A 216 -12.70 10.05 21.49
CA GLU A 216 -13.82 10.25 22.43
C GLU A 216 -14.03 9.02 23.33
N ARG A 217 -13.94 7.80 22.77
CA ARG A 217 -14.01 6.57 23.57
C ARG A 217 -12.86 6.45 24.56
N ARG A 218 -11.64 6.78 24.14
CA ARG A 218 -10.46 6.78 25.03
C ARG A 218 -10.62 7.82 26.15
N ALA A 219 -11.06 9.03 25.83
CA ALA A 219 -11.32 10.07 26.83
C ALA A 219 -12.41 9.67 27.83
N GLY A 220 -13.44 8.95 27.39
CA GLY A 220 -14.50 8.42 28.23
C GLY A 220 -14.19 7.09 28.93
N GLY A 221 -12.95 6.61 28.90
CA GLY A 221 -12.54 5.36 29.55
C GLY A 221 -13.10 4.08 28.92
N ARG A 222 -13.68 4.14 27.71
CA ARG A 222 -14.39 3.02 27.04
C ARG A 222 -13.48 2.11 26.23
N GLY A 223 -12.30 1.79 26.78
CA GLY A 223 -11.35 0.81 26.24
C GLY A 223 -10.21 1.41 25.39
N GLU A 224 -9.17 0.60 25.20
CA GLU A 224 -7.93 1.04 24.57
C GLU A 224 -7.95 1.01 23.04
N HIS A 225 -8.90 0.29 22.44
CA HIS A 225 -8.94 -0.01 21.01
C HIS A 225 -10.31 0.27 20.39
N THR A 226 -10.31 0.72 19.14
CA THR A 226 -11.53 0.87 18.32
C THR A 226 -11.44 -0.06 17.11
N THR A 227 -12.38 -0.99 16.99
CA THR A 227 -12.51 -1.85 15.81
C THR A 227 -13.41 -1.21 14.76
N VAL A 228 -12.95 -1.17 13.51
CA VAL A 228 -13.70 -0.63 12.37
C VAL A 228 -13.83 -1.70 11.29
N LEU A 229 -15.04 -1.91 10.78
CA LEU A 229 -15.32 -2.76 9.63
C LEU A 229 -15.62 -1.88 8.41
N PHE A 230 -14.73 -1.91 7.40
CA PHE A 230 -14.87 -1.14 6.17
C PHE A 230 -15.28 -2.07 5.01
N LEU A 231 -16.54 -1.94 4.55
CA LEU A 231 -17.10 -2.78 3.49
C LEU A 231 -17.07 -2.05 2.14
N VAL A 232 -16.60 -2.73 1.10
CA VAL A 232 -16.48 -2.19 -0.26
C VAL A 232 -16.87 -3.22 -1.31
N PRO A 233 -17.34 -2.80 -2.49
CA PRO A 233 -17.83 -3.72 -3.52
C PRO A 233 -16.72 -4.32 -4.39
N SER A 234 -15.46 -3.87 -4.28
CA SER A 234 -14.35 -4.39 -5.09
C SER A 234 -13.01 -4.39 -4.35
N ILE A 235 -12.12 -5.30 -4.77
CA ILE A 235 -10.74 -5.40 -4.26
C ILE A 235 -9.92 -4.13 -4.60
N ALA A 236 -10.21 -3.51 -5.75
CA ALA A 236 -9.58 -2.26 -6.14
C ALA A 236 -9.94 -1.13 -5.17
N LEU A 237 -11.23 -1.02 -4.80
CA LEU A 237 -11.70 -0.04 -3.82
C LEU A 237 -11.16 -0.34 -2.41
N LEU A 238 -11.02 -1.62 -2.04
CA LEU A 238 -10.39 -2.01 -0.78
C LEU A 238 -8.95 -1.51 -0.72
N SER A 239 -8.17 -1.79 -1.77
CA SER A 239 -6.78 -1.36 -1.88
C SER A 239 -6.64 0.16 -1.83
N GLN A 240 -7.54 0.89 -2.51
CA GLN A 240 -7.56 2.35 -2.50
C GLN A 240 -7.90 2.91 -1.12
N ALA A 241 -8.93 2.37 -0.45
CA ALA A 241 -9.33 2.81 0.87
C ALA A 241 -8.24 2.55 1.92
N LEU A 242 -7.62 1.36 1.91
CA LEU A 242 -6.54 1.02 2.82
C LEU A 242 -5.31 1.91 2.64
N ARG A 243 -4.90 2.19 1.39
CA ARG A 243 -3.79 3.11 1.11
C ARG A 243 -4.09 4.52 1.59
N GLU A 244 -5.28 5.05 1.27
CA GLU A 244 -5.69 6.38 1.74
C GLU A 244 -5.72 6.43 3.27
N TRP A 245 -6.30 5.44 3.94
CA TRP A 245 -6.35 5.40 5.41
C TRP A 245 -4.95 5.33 6.01
N THR A 246 -4.07 4.47 5.49
CA THR A 246 -2.70 4.32 6.00
C THR A 246 -1.88 5.60 5.80
N ALA A 247 -2.06 6.26 4.66
CA ALA A 247 -1.37 7.51 4.36
C ALA A 247 -1.83 8.66 5.27
N GLN A 248 -3.12 8.72 5.58
CA GLN A 248 -3.75 9.86 6.27
C GLN A 248 -3.92 9.66 7.78
N ALA A 249 -3.86 8.43 8.30
CA ALA A 249 -4.13 8.12 9.70
C ALA A 249 -3.14 8.82 10.64
N ALA A 250 -3.68 9.51 11.64
CA ALA A 250 -2.99 10.14 12.75
C ALA A 250 -2.59 9.16 13.84
N VAL A 251 -3.47 8.21 14.15
CA VAL A 251 -3.23 7.15 15.13
C VAL A 251 -2.72 5.91 14.40
N PRO A 252 -1.67 5.22 14.89
CA PRO A 252 -1.24 3.96 14.30
C PRO A 252 -2.39 2.95 14.34
N SER A 253 -2.91 2.58 13.18
CA SER A 253 -3.90 1.51 13.06
C SER A 253 -3.18 0.17 13.27
N THR A 254 -3.09 -0.26 14.53
CA THR A 254 -2.52 -1.56 14.86
C THR A 254 -3.48 -2.62 14.31
N ARG A 255 -3.09 -3.23 13.18
CA ARG A 255 -3.72 -4.41 12.59
C ARG A 255 -5.02 -4.16 11.80
N SER A 256 -4.91 -3.63 10.59
CA SER A 256 -5.90 -3.85 9.53
C SER A 256 -5.85 -5.31 9.07
N ARG A 257 -6.61 -6.20 9.75
CA ARG A 257 -6.95 -7.51 9.18
C ARG A 257 -8.05 -7.29 8.14
N SER A 258 -7.66 -7.20 6.88
CA SER A 258 -8.61 -7.29 5.77
C SER A 258 -9.03 -8.75 5.60
N VAL A 259 -10.30 -9.05 5.88
CA VAL A 259 -10.91 -10.34 5.57
C VAL A 259 -11.74 -10.16 4.30
N PRO A 260 -11.22 -10.54 3.11
CA PRO A 260 -12.01 -10.47 1.89
C PRO A 260 -13.09 -11.55 1.93
N THR A 261 -14.32 -11.18 2.30
CA THR A 261 -15.50 -12.05 2.11
C THR A 261 -16.10 -11.79 0.73
N CYS A 262 -15.65 -12.54 -0.29
CA CYS A 262 -16.29 -12.51 -1.61
C CYS A 262 -17.32 -13.65 -1.72
N ARG A 263 -18.57 -13.34 -2.10
CA ARG A 263 -19.67 -14.32 -2.18
C ARG A 263 -19.76 -15.05 -3.53
N SER A 264 -18.83 -14.85 -4.46
CA SER A 264 -18.88 -15.48 -5.78
C SER A 264 -17.89 -16.63 -5.92
N ALA A 265 -18.40 -17.86 -5.84
CA ALA A 265 -17.67 -19.11 -6.11
C ALA A 265 -17.38 -19.33 -7.63
N ARG A 266 -17.59 -18.33 -8.49
CA ARG A 266 -17.44 -18.43 -9.96
C ARG A 266 -16.12 -17.89 -10.52
N TRP A 267 -15.13 -17.58 -9.68
CA TRP A 267 -13.82 -17.10 -10.15
C TRP A 267 -12.74 -18.19 -10.23
N TRP A 268 -13.10 -19.45 -10.03
CA TRP A 268 -12.15 -20.58 -10.07
C TRP A 268 -11.96 -21.20 -11.46
N ALA A 269 -12.62 -20.69 -12.51
CA ALA A 269 -12.44 -21.20 -13.87
C ALA A 269 -12.59 -20.11 -14.93
N ALA A 270 -11.49 -19.41 -15.25
CA ALA A 270 -11.25 -18.78 -16.56
C ALA A 270 -9.79 -18.27 -16.64
N GLY A 271 -8.98 -18.83 -17.55
CA GLY A 271 -7.84 -18.10 -18.12
C GLY A 271 -8.28 -17.31 -19.37
N PRO A 272 -7.36 -16.76 -20.18
CA PRO A 272 -6.21 -15.92 -19.85
C PRO A 272 -6.53 -14.44 -20.18
N GLY A 273 -6.15 -13.50 -19.30
CA GLY A 273 -6.21 -12.07 -19.61
C GLY A 273 -6.50 -11.22 -18.39
N ARG A 274 -5.61 -10.24 -18.14
CA ARG A 274 -5.53 -9.33 -16.98
C ARG A 274 -4.75 -9.92 -15.81
N ALA A 275 -3.43 -9.73 -15.90
CA ALA A 275 -2.49 -9.89 -14.80
C ALA A 275 -2.99 -9.04 -13.62
N THR A 276 -3.43 -9.71 -12.55
CA THR A 276 -3.85 -9.06 -11.31
C THR A 276 -2.80 -9.41 -10.27
N THR A 277 -1.97 -8.43 -9.91
CA THR A 277 -0.97 -8.52 -8.84
C THR A 277 -1.66 -8.99 -7.56
N THR A 278 -1.32 -10.21 -7.13
CA THR A 278 -1.86 -10.80 -5.91
C THR A 278 -1.16 -10.19 -4.70
N VAL A 279 -1.78 -9.22 -4.05
CA VAL A 279 -1.46 -8.87 -2.66
C VAL A 279 -2.00 -10.01 -1.80
N ARG A 280 -1.12 -10.86 -1.26
CA ARG A 280 -1.52 -11.96 -0.37
C ARG A 280 -2.00 -11.39 0.96
N TRP A 281 -3.32 -11.28 1.10
CA TRP A 281 -4.00 -11.15 2.38
C TRP A 281 -4.34 -12.56 2.89
N ARG A 282 -4.06 -12.83 4.17
CA ARG A 282 -4.36 -14.14 4.77
C ARG A 282 -5.88 -14.27 4.94
N CYS A 283 -6.51 -15.03 4.06
CA CYS A 283 -7.94 -15.37 4.13
C CYS A 283 -8.21 -16.27 5.34
N THR A 284 -9.15 -15.90 6.21
CA THR A 284 -9.72 -16.80 7.23
C THR A 284 -11.09 -17.23 6.72
N THR A 285 -11.32 -18.54 6.66
CA THR A 285 -12.50 -19.19 6.08
C THR A 285 -13.82 -18.71 6.71
N CYS A 286 -14.86 -18.65 5.88
CA CYS A 286 -16.20 -18.13 6.17
C CYS A 286 -16.87 -18.76 7.40
N PRO A 287 -17.48 -17.96 8.31
CA PRO A 287 -18.60 -18.42 9.12
C PRO A 287 -19.85 -18.56 8.22
N GLY A 288 -20.65 -19.61 8.43
CA GLY A 288 -21.87 -19.89 7.65
C GLY A 288 -22.92 -18.76 7.70
N PRO A 289 -23.90 -18.75 6.77
CA PRO A 289 -24.84 -17.64 6.64
C PRO A 289 -25.79 -17.54 7.84
N PRO A 290 -26.04 -16.33 8.40
CA PRO A 290 -27.09 -16.12 9.38
C PRO A 290 -28.49 -16.14 8.73
N PRO A 291 -29.55 -16.48 9.48
CA PRO A 291 -30.92 -16.58 8.97
C PRO A 291 -31.49 -15.20 8.59
N ARG A 292 -32.33 -15.18 7.53
CA ARG A 292 -32.96 -13.98 6.96
C ARG A 292 -34.17 -13.53 7.78
N THR A 293 -34.29 -12.24 8.05
CA THR A 293 -35.55 -11.58 8.43
C THR A 293 -35.89 -10.45 7.44
N PRO A 294 -37.18 -10.10 7.25
CA PRO A 294 -37.65 -9.30 6.11
C PRO A 294 -37.38 -7.80 6.28
N ALA A 295 -37.07 -7.14 5.16
CA ALA A 295 -36.81 -5.69 5.10
C ALA A 295 -38.12 -4.89 5.06
N GLY A 296 -38.36 -4.06 6.09
CA GLY A 296 -39.33 -2.97 6.05
C GLY A 296 -38.67 -1.67 5.56
N TRP A 297 -39.33 -0.96 4.65
CA TRP A 297 -38.90 0.31 4.05
C TRP A 297 -39.43 1.51 4.86
N TRP A 298 -38.58 2.45 5.33
CA TRP A 298 -38.94 3.84 5.75
C TRP A 298 -37.67 4.74 5.86
N PRO A 299 -37.78 6.05 6.14
CA PRO A 299 -37.95 7.20 5.24
C PRO A 299 -36.62 7.92 4.88
N SER A 300 -36.63 8.70 3.79
CA SER A 300 -35.52 9.56 3.34
C SER A 300 -35.70 11.00 3.81
N TRP A 301 -34.63 11.65 4.27
CA TRP A 301 -34.61 13.08 4.55
C TRP A 301 -33.63 13.80 3.63
N SER A 302 -34.11 14.85 2.98
CA SER A 302 -33.37 15.81 2.15
C SER A 302 -33.21 17.13 2.89
N VAL A 303 -32.04 17.75 2.78
CA VAL A 303 -31.77 19.09 3.33
C VAL A 303 -32.25 20.15 2.32
N PRO A 304 -32.98 21.21 2.73
CA PRO A 304 -33.44 22.25 1.82
C PRO A 304 -32.27 23.07 1.24
N ARG A 305 -32.35 23.39 -0.05
CA ARG A 305 -31.54 24.46 -0.67
C ARG A 305 -32.09 25.80 -0.19
N THR A 306 -31.35 26.53 0.64
CA THR A 306 -31.56 27.98 0.78
C THR A 306 -31.01 28.66 -0.46
N GLY A 307 -31.91 29.31 -1.21
CA GLY A 307 -31.57 30.15 -2.35
C GLY A 307 -30.79 31.39 -1.89
N ALA A 308 -29.79 31.76 -2.68
CA ALA A 308 -29.26 33.11 -2.69
C ALA A 308 -30.04 33.89 -3.76
N ALA A 309 -30.52 35.08 -3.37
CA ALA A 309 -30.95 36.13 -4.29
C ALA A 309 -29.75 36.65 -5.10
#